data_AF-A0A528A8A5-F1
#
_entry.id   AF-A0A528A8A5-F1
#
_cell.length_a   1.000
_cell.length_b   1.000
_cell.length_c   1.000
_cell.angle_alpha   90.00
_cell.angle_beta   90.00
_cell.angle_gamma   90.00
#
_symmetry.space_group_name_H-M   'P 1'
#
loop_
_entity.id
_entity.type
_entity.pdbx_description
1 polymer ?
#
loop_
_entity_poly.entity_id
_entity_poly.type
_entity_poly.pdbx_seq_one_letter_code
_entity_poly.pdbx_strand_id
1 'polypeptide(L)'
;MTRLIATMFLAVAALSAAPATAADQCAPRADMIKALGEKFRENPTALGVVNPNVIVEVFVSDQGTWTILASDTRGQSCVVSVGEGWESAMTTAALPGT
;
A
#
# COMPACT_ATOMS: atom_id res chain seq x y z
N MET A 1 53.64 -38.31 -22.15
CA MET A 1 52.42 -37.59 -22.59
C MET A 1 51.65 -37.18 -21.34
N THR A 2 52.07 -36.08 -20.72
CA THR A 2 51.55 -35.60 -19.44
C THR A 2 50.24 -34.89 -19.69
N ARG A 3 49.11 -35.54 -19.37
CA ARG A 3 47.78 -34.93 -19.48
C ARG A 3 47.64 -33.85 -18.41
N LEU A 4 47.71 -32.60 -18.86
CA LEU A 4 47.37 -31.41 -18.08
C LEU A 4 45.92 -31.54 -17.63
N ILE A 5 45.70 -31.76 -16.34
CA ILE A 5 44.39 -31.73 -15.70
C ILE A 5 44.00 -30.25 -15.65
N ALA A 6 43.13 -29.83 -16.56
CA ALA A 6 42.58 -28.49 -16.61
C ALA A 6 41.63 -28.30 -15.41
N THR A 7 42.11 -27.61 -14.39
CA THR A 7 41.33 -27.22 -13.21
C THR A 7 40.29 -26.18 -13.65
N MET A 8 39.05 -26.63 -13.86
CA MET A 8 37.92 -25.77 -14.20
C MET A 8 37.58 -24.87 -13.01
N PHE A 9 37.94 -23.59 -13.11
CA PHE A 9 37.56 -22.57 -12.13
C PHE A 9 36.04 -22.39 -12.15
N LEU A 10 35.38 -22.77 -11.06
CA LEU A 10 33.95 -22.53 -10.85
C LEU A 10 33.77 -21.06 -10.42
N ALA A 11 33.45 -20.18 -11.37
CA ALA A 11 33.12 -18.79 -11.08
C ALA A 11 31.76 -18.72 -10.38
N VAL A 12 31.77 -18.57 -9.06
CA VAL A 12 30.57 -18.26 -8.27
C VAL A 12 30.16 -16.81 -8.53
N ALA A 13 29.19 -16.59 -9.41
CA ALA A 13 28.59 -15.29 -9.60
C ALA A 13 27.78 -14.94 -8.34
N ALA A 14 28.30 -14.03 -7.52
CA ALA A 14 27.57 -13.48 -6.38
C ALA A 14 26.40 -12.63 -6.90
N LEU A 15 25.20 -13.20 -6.91
CA LEU A 15 23.98 -12.50 -7.28
C LEU A 15 23.67 -11.50 -6.14
N SER A 16 23.98 -10.23 -6.37
CA SER A 16 23.68 -9.16 -5.42
C SER A 16 22.17 -8.89 -5.48
N ALA A 17 21.41 -9.37 -4.49
CA ALA A 17 20.01 -8.99 -4.35
C ALA A 17 19.96 -7.52 -3.90
N ALA A 18 19.62 -6.62 -4.82
CA ALA A 18 19.33 -5.24 -4.46
C ALA A 18 18.07 -5.20 -3.58
N PRO A 19 18.03 -4.38 -2.51
CA PRO A 19 16.82 -4.23 -1.72
C PRO A 19 15.71 -3.65 -2.61
N ALA A 20 14.59 -4.37 -2.71
CA ALA A 20 13.39 -3.85 -3.34
C ALA A 20 12.76 -2.83 -2.38
N THR A 21 12.99 -1.55 -2.62
CA THR A 21 12.21 -0.50 -1.96
C THR A 21 10.84 -0.49 -2.62
N ALA A 22 9.78 -0.77 -1.88
CA ALA A 22 8.42 -0.51 -2.35
C ALA A 22 8.37 0.97 -2.74
N ALA A 23 8.28 1.25 -4.04
CA ALA A 23 8.14 2.62 -4.50
C ALA A 23 6.84 3.16 -3.93
N ASP A 24 6.90 4.29 -3.22
CA ASP A 24 5.70 4.96 -2.74
C ASP A 24 4.80 5.23 -3.96
N GLN A 25 3.67 4.53 -4.04
CA GLN A 25 2.74 4.66 -5.15
C GLN A 25 1.95 5.94 -4.98
N CYS A 26 2.55 7.04 -5.44
CA CYS A 26 1.99 8.38 -5.34
C CYS A 26 1.43 8.85 -6.69
N ALA A 27 0.29 9.52 -6.66
CA ALA A 27 -0.29 10.18 -7.82
C ALA A 27 -1.16 11.38 -7.36
N PRO A 28 -1.68 12.20 -8.28
CA PRO A 28 -2.70 13.19 -7.92
C PRO A 28 -3.88 12.50 -7.22
N ARG A 29 -4.34 13.07 -6.11
CA ARG A 29 -5.43 12.51 -5.28
C ARG A 29 -6.66 12.16 -6.11
N ALA A 30 -7.02 13.03 -7.06
CA ALA A 30 -8.17 12.83 -7.93
C ALA A 30 -8.05 11.55 -8.77
N ASP A 31 -6.86 11.25 -9.29
CA ASP A 31 -6.61 10.05 -10.10
C ASP A 31 -6.64 8.80 -9.23
N MET A 32 -6.10 8.87 -8.01
CA MET A 32 -6.16 7.77 -7.04
C MET A 32 -7.61 7.45 -6.67
N ILE A 33 -8.40 8.44 -6.28
CA ILE A 33 -9.82 8.23 -5.91
C ILE A 33 -10.62 7.67 -7.08
N LYS A 34 -10.39 8.19 -8.29
CA LYS A 34 -11.03 7.66 -9.50
C LYS A 34 -10.66 6.20 -9.71
N ALA A 35 -9.37 5.86 -9.65
CA ALA A 35 -8.91 4.49 -9.83
C ALA A 35 -9.46 3.54 -8.75
N LEU A 36 -9.49 3.97 -7.48
CA LEU A 36 -10.05 3.20 -6.37
C LEU A 36 -11.54 2.92 -6.56
N GLY A 37 -12.31 3.95 -6.93
CA GLY A 37 -13.75 3.83 -7.17
C GLY A 37 -14.11 3.01 -8.41
N GLU A 38 -13.35 3.14 -9.50
CA GLU A 38 -13.61 2.43 -10.76
C GLU A 38 -13.12 0.98 -10.74
N LYS A 39 -11.92 0.71 -10.21
CA LYS A 39 -11.29 -0.62 -10.29
C LYS A 39 -11.61 -1.50 -9.08
N PHE A 40 -11.64 -0.91 -7.90
CA PHE A 40 -11.80 -1.66 -6.64
C PHE A 40 -13.17 -1.43 -5.99
N ARG A 41 -13.96 -0.49 -6.52
CA ARG A 41 -15.26 -0.08 -5.94
C ARG A 41 -15.10 0.42 -4.50
N GLU A 42 -13.93 0.94 -4.19
CA GLU A 42 -13.60 1.48 -2.87
C GLU A 42 -14.00 2.95 -2.80
N ASN A 43 -14.70 3.32 -1.74
CA ASN A 43 -15.17 4.68 -1.49
C ASN A 43 -14.62 5.21 -0.16
N PRO A 44 -14.39 6.53 -0.01
CA PRO A 44 -13.92 7.10 1.24
C PRO A 44 -14.89 6.77 2.38
N THR A 45 -14.37 6.14 3.44
CA THR A 45 -15.14 5.74 4.62
C THR A 45 -14.68 6.48 5.88
N ALA A 46 -13.40 6.84 5.96
CA ALA A 46 -12.86 7.63 7.05
C ALA A 46 -11.74 8.58 6.59
N LEU A 47 -11.54 9.64 7.35
CA LEU A 47 -10.47 10.62 7.14
C LEU A 47 -9.95 11.07 8.51
N GLY A 48 -8.63 11.27 8.62
CA GLY A 48 -7.98 11.80 9.81
C GLY A 48 -6.90 12.81 9.46
N VAL A 49 -6.75 13.86 10.26
CA VAL A 49 -5.64 14.80 10.14
C VAL A 49 -4.43 14.22 10.89
N VAL A 50 -3.32 14.02 10.19
CA VAL A 50 -2.07 13.58 10.83
C VAL A 50 -1.32 14.80 11.39
N ASN A 51 -1.24 15.85 10.58
CA ASN A 51 -0.65 17.14 10.93
C ASN A 51 -1.17 18.22 9.95
N PRO A 52 -0.79 19.51 10.08
CA PRO A 52 -1.31 20.57 9.21
C PRO A 52 -1.08 20.39 7.69
N ASN A 53 -0.17 19.49 7.29
CA ASN A 53 0.20 19.28 5.89
C ASN A 53 -0.26 17.94 5.33
N VAL A 54 -0.77 17.02 6.15
CA VAL A 54 -1.09 15.65 5.74
C VAL A 54 -2.37 15.16 6.40
N ILE A 55 -3.25 14.60 5.56
CA ILE A 55 -4.39 13.80 5.99
C ILE A 55 -4.14 12.33 5.66
N VAL A 56 -4.77 11.44 6.40
CA VAL A 56 -4.92 10.02 6.07
C VAL A 56 -6.37 9.77 5.69
N GLU A 57 -6.58 8.91 4.70
CA GLU A 57 -7.89 8.60 4.14
C GLU A 57 -8.01 7.09 4.01
N VAL A 58 -9.16 6.54 4.42
CA VAL A 58 -9.46 5.11 4.31
C VAL A 58 -10.56 4.93 3.28
N PHE A 59 -10.31 4.09 2.29
CA PHE A 59 -11.24 3.71 1.23
C PHE A 59 -11.60 2.24 1.40
N VAL A 60 -12.88 1.92 1.26
CA VAL A 60 -13.42 0.57 1.51
C VAL A 60 -14.47 0.23 0.46
N SER A 61 -14.48 -1.00 -0.02
CA SER A 61 -15.54 -1.54 -0.87
C SER A 61 -16.53 -2.38 -0.08
N ASP A 62 -17.74 -2.57 -0.61
CA ASP A 62 -18.74 -3.47 0.00
C ASP A 62 -18.28 -4.93 0.07
N GLN A 63 -17.26 -5.30 -0.72
CA GLN A 63 -16.65 -6.63 -0.72
C GLN A 63 -15.50 -6.76 0.30
N GLY A 64 -15.20 -5.68 1.05
CA GLY A 64 -14.20 -5.67 2.10
C GLY A 64 -12.77 -5.40 1.63
N THR A 65 -12.55 -5.06 0.36
CA THR A 65 -11.24 -4.52 -0.07
C THR A 65 -11.05 -3.12 0.50
N TRP A 66 -9.81 -2.74 0.79
CA TRP A 66 -9.52 -1.44 1.36
C TRP A 66 -8.14 -0.90 0.96
N THR A 67 -8.06 0.43 0.95
CA THR A 67 -6.83 1.19 0.71
C THR A 67 -6.72 2.36 1.68
N ILE A 68 -5.52 2.58 2.22
CA ILE A 68 -5.20 3.76 3.01
C ILE A 68 -4.28 4.67 2.20
N LEU A 69 -4.69 5.92 2.02
CA LEU A 69 -3.90 6.96 1.38
C LEU A 69 -3.43 7.98 2.41
N ALA A 70 -2.21 8.51 2.23
CA ALA A 70 -1.77 9.75 2.86
C ALA A 70 -1.77 10.85 1.79
N SER A 71 -2.50 11.94 2.03
CA SER A 71 -2.68 13.03 1.08
C SER A 71 -2.11 14.33 1.64
N ASP A 72 -1.29 15.00 0.85
CA ASP A 72 -0.70 16.28 1.22
C ASP A 72 -1.57 17.48 0.77
N THR A 73 -1.21 18.67 1.24
CA THR A 73 -1.91 19.93 0.89
C THR A 73 -1.71 20.36 -0.56
N ARG A 74 -0.83 19.71 -1.32
CA ARG A 74 -0.60 19.96 -2.76
C ARG A 74 -1.46 19.05 -3.63
N GLY A 75 -2.27 18.18 -3.03
CA GLY A 75 -3.15 17.25 -3.73
C GLY A 75 -2.43 15.99 -4.24
N GLN A 76 -1.24 15.68 -3.73
CA GLN A 76 -0.59 14.40 -3.96
C GLN A 76 -1.04 13.39 -2.90
N SER A 77 -1.37 12.18 -3.32
CA SER A 77 -1.72 11.07 -2.43
C SER A 77 -0.81 9.89 -2.68
N CYS A 78 -0.33 9.27 -1.61
CA CYS A 78 0.50 8.06 -1.66
C CYS A 78 -0.22 6.91 -0.96
N VAL A 79 -0.11 5.71 -1.53
CA VAL A 79 -0.59 4.48 -0.87
C VAL A 79 0.26 4.21 0.36
N VAL A 80 -0.38 4.16 1.52
CA VAL A 80 0.24 3.76 2.79
C VAL A 80 0.10 2.26 2.99
N SER A 81 -1.08 1.72 2.68
CA SER A 81 -1.38 0.29 2.82
C SER A 81 -2.60 -0.10 1.99
N VAL A 82 -2.72 -1.38 1.66
CA VAL A 82 -3.83 -1.99 0.94
C VAL A 82 -4.13 -3.36 1.54
N GLY A 83 -5.36 -3.83 1.41
CA GLY A 83 -5.72 -5.17 1.83
C GLY A 83 -7.17 -5.54 1.54
N GLU A 84 -7.59 -6.61 2.20
CA GLU A 84 -8.93 -7.17 2.13
C GLU A 84 -9.47 -7.46 3.53
N GLY A 85 -10.72 -7.91 3.64
CA GLY A 85 -11.35 -8.29 4.91
C GLY A 85 -11.66 -7.12 5.84
N TRP A 86 -11.93 -5.93 5.29
CA TRP A 86 -12.35 -4.79 6.11
C TRP A 86 -13.69 -5.03 6.79
N GLU A 87 -13.75 -4.83 8.11
CA GLU A 87 -14.98 -4.92 8.90
C GLU A 87 -15.41 -3.52 9.38
N SER A 88 -16.49 -2.99 8.82
CA SER A 88 -17.00 -1.65 9.18
C SER A 88 -17.74 -1.59 10.53
N ALA A 89 -18.06 -2.76 11.11
CA ALA A 89 -18.88 -2.86 12.30
C ALA A 89 -18.04 -2.97 13.58
N MET A 90 -17.54 -1.85 14.09
CA MET A 90 -17.27 -1.74 15.52
C MET A 90 -18.55 -1.28 16.22
N THR A 91 -19.49 -2.21 16.45
CA THR A 91 -20.61 -1.93 17.36
C THR A 91 -20.03 -1.70 18.75
N THR A 92 -19.83 -0.43 19.12
CA THR A 92 -19.76 -0.07 20.53
C THR A 92 -21.16 -0.24 21.07
N ALA A 93 -21.35 -1.13 22.05
CA ALA A 93 -22.63 -1.30 22.71
C ALA A 93 -23.11 0.06 23.26
N ALA A 94 -24.31 0.48 22.88
CA ALA A 94 -24.96 1.58 23.57
C ALA A 94 -25.18 1.15 25.02
N LEU A 95 -24.71 1.96 25.98
CA LEU A 95 -25.10 1.75 27.37
C LEU A 95 -26.62 1.98 27.48
N PRO A 96 -27.40 1.03 28.03
CA PRO A 96 -28.82 1.27 28.25
C PRO A 96 -28.99 2.39 29.30
N GLY A 97 -29.58 3.53 28.89
CA GLY A 97 -30.12 4.54 29.81
C GLY A 97 -29.48 5.93 29.86
N THR A 98 -28.96 6.48 28.77
CA THR A 98 -28.77 7.95 28.64
C THR A 98 -29.97 8.60 27.97
#